data_AF-A0A9P7X1Q6-F1
#
_entry.id   AF-A0A9P7X1Q6-F1
#
_cell.length_a   1.000
_cell.length_b   1.000
_cell.length_c   1.000
_cell.angle_alpha   90.00
_cell.angle_beta   90.00
_cell.angle_gamma   90.00
#
_symmetry.space_group_name_H-M   'P 1'
#
loop_
_entity.id
_entity.type
_entity.pdbx_description
1 polymer ?
#
loop_
_entity_poly.entity_id
_entity_poly.type
_entity_poly.pdbx_seq_one_letter_code
_entity_poly.pdbx_strand_id
1 'polypeptide(L)'
;MPRTIYCRYCENEPVYRDSSYCSKTCAKKAVVNDGVPRCILCTKYPKSNGQFCGRRCAEIAAQEAPIILRIPRDDPKFKDIETQFYASWRHGDKDEPLVRKIYKIIQTDELMERYYDYRYAAHLHSDDLA
;
A
#
# COMPACT_ATOMS: atom_id res chain seq x y z
N MET A 1 33.21 8.70 -2.32
CA MET A 1 32.37 9.88 -2.64
C MET A 1 30.92 9.45 -2.61
N PRO A 2 29.99 10.18 -1.95
CA PRO A 2 28.58 9.83 -1.99
C PRO A 2 28.04 10.01 -3.41
N ARG A 3 27.35 8.99 -3.93
CA ARG A 3 26.73 9.02 -5.26
C ARG A 3 25.51 9.94 -5.20
N THR A 4 25.48 10.98 -6.03
CA THR A 4 24.31 11.84 -6.17
C THR A 4 23.18 11.05 -6.82
N ILE A 5 22.03 10.97 -6.16
CA ILE A 5 20.84 10.31 -6.69
C ILE A 5 19.96 11.37 -7.36
N TYR A 6 19.62 11.16 -8.63
CA TYR A 6 18.79 12.08 -9.41
C TYR A 6 17.30 11.71 -9.33
N CYS A 7 16.45 12.71 -9.55
CA CYS A 7 15.00 12.58 -9.59
C CYS A 7 14.56 11.53 -10.59
N ARG A 8 13.75 10.55 -10.16
CA ARG A 8 13.23 9.48 -11.05
C ARG A 8 12.24 9.95 -12.12
N TYR A 9 11.81 11.21 -12.08
CA TYR A 9 10.87 11.76 -13.06
C TYR A 9 11.55 12.68 -14.08
N CYS A 10 12.32 13.67 -13.62
CA CYS A 10 12.93 14.66 -14.51
C CYS A 10 14.40 14.39 -14.82
N GLU A 11 15.08 13.56 -14.02
CA GLU A 11 16.50 13.19 -14.16
C GLU A 11 17.52 14.34 -14.17
N ASN A 12 17.07 15.59 -14.11
CA ASN A 12 17.91 16.78 -14.21
C ASN A 12 18.34 17.33 -12.83
N GLU A 13 17.58 17.05 -11.79
CA GLU A 13 17.78 17.60 -10.44
C GLU A 13 18.01 16.48 -9.41
N PRO A 14 18.83 16.69 -8.37
CA PRO A 14 19.01 15.73 -7.31
C PRO A 14 17.70 15.50 -6.54
N VAL A 15 17.57 14.31 -5.93
CA VAL A 15 16.41 14.00 -5.08
C VAL A 15 16.36 14.89 -3.85
N TYR A 16 15.14 15.21 -3.39
CA TYR A 16 14.95 15.97 -2.16
C TYR A 16 14.89 15.03 -0.95
N ARG A 17 15.90 15.09 -0.07
CA ARG A 17 16.02 14.24 1.14
C ARG A 17 15.83 12.75 0.78
N ASP A 18 15.00 12.04 1.54
CA ASP A 18 14.71 10.61 1.34
C ASP A 18 13.60 10.34 0.29
N SER A 19 13.32 11.32 -0.58
CA SER A 19 12.37 11.14 -1.68
C SER A 19 13.00 10.47 -2.89
N SER A 20 12.17 9.93 -3.78
CA SER A 20 12.59 9.53 -5.14
C SER A 20 12.50 10.69 -6.16
N TYR A 21 12.07 11.88 -5.73
CA TYR A 21 11.78 13.01 -6.60
C TYR A 21 12.38 14.31 -6.06
N CYS A 22 12.76 15.22 -6.96
CA CYS A 22 13.28 16.53 -6.57
C CYS A 22 12.20 17.47 -5.98
N SER A 23 10.92 17.21 -6.27
CA SER A 23 9.81 18.07 -5.84
C SER A 23 8.47 17.32 -5.79
N LYS A 24 7.49 17.90 -5.08
CA LYS A 24 6.09 17.45 -5.10
C LYS A 24 5.48 17.47 -6.50
N THR A 25 5.92 18.42 -7.34
CA THR A 25 5.47 18.54 -8.73
C THR A 25 5.92 17.33 -9.55
N CYS A 26 7.21 16.98 -9.48
CA CYS A 26 7.74 15.80 -10.15
C CYS A 26 7.09 14.51 -9.64
N ALA A 27 6.91 14.38 -8.31
CA ALA A 27 6.22 13.23 -7.73
C ALA A 27 4.78 13.08 -8.25
N LYS A 28 4.02 14.19 -8.33
CA LYS A 28 2.65 14.18 -8.86
C LYS A 28 2.62 13.83 -10.35
N LYS A 29 3.54 14.40 -11.14
CA LYS A 29 3.64 14.11 -12.58
C LYS A 29 3.97 12.64 -12.82
N ALA A 30 4.85 12.04 -12.02
CA ALA A 30 5.16 10.63 -12.14
C ALA A 30 3.90 9.74 -11.98
N VAL A 31 3.00 10.08 -11.03
CA VAL A 31 1.72 9.33 -10.88
C VAL A 31 0.82 9.46 -12.10
N VAL A 32 0.75 10.66 -12.69
CA VAL A 32 -0.15 10.95 -13.82
C VAL A 32 0.40 10.38 -15.13
N ASN A 33 1.70 10.53 -15.36
CA ASN A 33 2.34 10.26 -16.66
C ASN A 33 2.98 8.87 -16.72
N ASP A 34 3.59 8.41 -15.63
CA ASP A 34 4.39 7.17 -15.62
C ASP A 34 3.66 6.03 -14.88
N GLY A 35 2.46 6.30 -14.36
CA GLY A 35 1.64 5.29 -13.69
C GLY A 35 2.26 4.74 -12.40
N VAL A 36 3.16 5.48 -11.73
CA VAL A 36 3.71 4.99 -10.45
C VAL A 36 2.61 4.78 -9.41
N PRO A 37 2.71 3.72 -8.59
CA PRO A 37 1.70 3.38 -7.60
C PRO A 37 1.36 4.55 -6.69
N ARG A 38 0.09 4.94 -6.67
CA ARG A 38 -0.42 6.14 -6.01
C ARG A 38 -0.98 5.84 -4.62
N CYS A 39 -0.92 6.82 -3.72
CA CYS A 39 -1.57 6.76 -2.41
C CYS A 39 -3.06 6.39 -2.54
N ILE A 40 -3.53 5.40 -1.79
CA ILE A 40 -4.92 4.95 -1.89
C ILE A 40 -5.93 5.91 -1.24
N LEU A 41 -5.47 6.85 -0.39
CA LEU A 41 -6.33 7.87 0.21
C LEU A 41 -6.44 9.11 -0.69
N CYS A 42 -5.30 9.76 -0.98
CA CYS A 42 -5.33 11.05 -1.69
C CYS A 42 -5.19 10.94 -3.21
N THR A 43 -4.79 9.77 -3.72
CA THR A 43 -4.58 9.43 -5.15
C THR A 43 -3.67 10.36 -5.96
N LYS A 44 -2.97 11.29 -5.31
CA LYS A 44 -2.20 12.38 -5.94
C LYS A 44 -0.69 12.13 -6.00
N TYR A 45 -0.15 11.41 -5.04
CA TYR A 45 1.29 11.25 -4.86
C TYR A 45 1.69 9.77 -4.81
N PRO A 46 2.94 9.43 -5.20
CA PRO A 46 3.45 8.08 -5.12
C PRO A 46 3.41 7.54 -3.69
N LYS A 47 3.26 6.22 -3.54
CA LYS A 47 3.39 5.54 -2.25
C LYS A 47 4.82 5.65 -1.73
N SER A 48 4.94 5.91 -0.44
CA SER A 48 6.21 5.96 0.28
C SER A 48 6.10 5.41 1.72
N ASN A 49 4.89 5.28 2.25
CA ASN A 49 4.60 4.69 3.54
C ASN A 49 3.51 3.63 3.39
N GLY A 50 3.91 2.41 3.01
CA GLY A 50 3.00 1.31 2.71
C GLY A 50 2.04 1.65 1.55
N GLN A 51 0.74 1.78 1.85
CA GLN A 51 -0.29 2.10 0.85
C GLN A 51 -0.52 3.62 0.67
N PHE A 52 0.19 4.45 1.44
CA PHE A 52 0.00 5.90 1.50
C PHE A 52 1.25 6.65 1.01
N CYS A 53 1.08 7.93 0.63
CA CYS A 53 2.19 8.79 0.23
C CYS A 53 2.99 9.40 1.38
N GLY A 54 2.67 9.05 2.62
CA GLY A 54 3.36 9.55 3.81
C GLY A 54 2.50 9.47 5.07
N ARG A 55 3.11 9.87 6.20
CA ARG A 55 2.53 9.79 7.55
C ARG A 55 1.16 10.46 7.63
N ARG A 56 1.02 11.68 7.14
CA ARG A 56 -0.25 12.45 7.19
C ARG A 56 -1.43 11.70 6.56
N CYS A 57 -1.25 11.06 5.40
CA CYS A 57 -2.34 10.30 4.79
C CYS A 57 -2.64 9.00 5.54
N ALA A 58 -1.65 8.38 6.17
CA ALA A 58 -1.88 7.22 7.02
C ALA A 58 -2.67 7.62 8.30
N GLU A 59 -2.30 8.74 8.93
CA GLU A 59 -2.99 9.27 10.12
C GLU A 59 -4.44 9.66 9.81
N ILE A 60 -4.69 10.37 8.71
CA ILE A 60 -6.06 10.69 8.30
C ILE A 60 -6.86 9.40 8.08
N ALA A 61 -6.29 8.39 7.42
CA ALA A 61 -6.99 7.13 7.21
C ALA A 61 -7.32 6.40 8.52
N ALA A 62 -6.45 6.48 9.53
CA ALA A 62 -6.68 5.91 10.85
C ALA A 62 -7.73 6.70 11.65
N GLN A 63 -7.66 8.03 11.62
CA GLN A 63 -8.61 8.92 12.32
C GLN A 63 -10.03 8.79 11.78
N GLU A 64 -10.19 8.57 10.48
CA GLU A 64 -11.50 8.40 9.85
C GLU A 64 -12.04 6.97 10.03
N ALA A 65 -11.26 6.04 10.59
CA ALA A 65 -11.64 4.64 10.67
C ALA A 65 -12.95 4.44 11.46
N PRO A 66 -13.81 3.47 11.06
CA PRO A 66 -13.59 2.51 9.97
C PRO A 66 -13.88 3.08 8.58
N ILE A 67 -12.93 2.93 7.64
CA ILE A 67 -13.12 3.32 6.23
C ILE A 67 -12.72 2.21 5.27
N ILE A 68 -13.33 2.23 4.08
CA ILE A 68 -13.03 1.31 2.99
C ILE A 68 -12.39 2.11 1.85
N LEU A 69 -11.12 1.82 1.57
CA LEU A 69 -10.35 2.49 0.52
C LEU A 69 -10.13 1.55 -0.65
N ARG A 70 -10.50 2.01 -1.86
CA ARG A 70 -10.31 1.23 -3.08
C ARG A 70 -8.82 1.15 -3.43
N ILE A 71 -8.35 -0.06 -3.75
CA ILE A 71 -7.03 -0.25 -4.37
C ILE A 71 -7.20 -0.07 -5.89
N PRO A 72 -6.45 0.86 -6.53
CA PRO A 72 -6.48 1.04 -7.99
C PRO A 72 -6.10 -0.25 -8.73
N ARG A 73 -6.69 -0.49 -9.91
CA ARG A 73 -6.45 -1.72 -10.70
C ARG A 73 -5.02 -1.80 -11.22
N ASP A 74 -4.42 -0.65 -11.50
CA ASP A 74 -3.03 -0.47 -11.93
C ASP A 74 -2.02 -0.59 -10.77
N ASP A 75 -2.49 -0.83 -9.55
CA ASP A 75 -1.62 -0.99 -8.39
C ASP A 75 -1.00 -2.39 -8.32
N PRO A 76 0.33 -2.52 -8.08
CA PRO A 76 0.96 -3.82 -7.89
C PRO A 76 0.30 -4.65 -6.77
N LYS A 77 -0.25 -4.00 -5.73
CA LYS A 77 -0.97 -4.70 -4.66
C LYS A 77 -2.30 -5.28 -5.14
N PHE A 78 -2.96 -4.67 -6.13
CA PHE A 78 -4.16 -5.24 -6.74
C PHE A 78 -3.82 -6.58 -7.41
N LYS A 79 -2.78 -6.58 -8.25
CA LYS A 79 -2.33 -7.78 -8.98
C LYS A 79 -1.87 -8.88 -8.02
N ASP A 80 -1.13 -8.53 -6.97
CA ASP A 80 -0.70 -9.46 -5.93
C ASP A 80 -1.88 -10.18 -5.26
N ILE A 81 -2.90 -9.43 -4.83
CA ILE A 81 -4.10 -10.00 -4.20
C ILE A 81 -4.91 -10.83 -5.20
N GLU A 82 -5.06 -10.35 -6.44
CA GLU A 82 -5.74 -11.08 -7.51
C GLU A 82 -5.05 -12.43 -7.80
N THR A 83 -3.72 -12.44 -7.90
CA THR A 83 -2.93 -13.67 -8.07
C THR A 83 -3.12 -14.64 -6.91
N GLN A 84 -3.14 -14.16 -5.66
CA GLN A 84 -3.38 -15.02 -4.51
C GLN A 84 -4.81 -15.58 -4.48
N PHE A 85 -5.79 -14.78 -4.88
CA PHE A 85 -7.18 -15.21 -4.99
C PHE A 85 -7.30 -16.36 -6.00
N TYR A 86 -6.73 -16.18 -7.19
CA TYR A 86 -6.77 -17.19 -8.25
C TYR A 86 -5.97 -18.46 -7.90
N ALA A 87 -4.78 -18.30 -7.31
CA ALA A 87 -3.97 -19.44 -6.85
C ALA A 87 -4.67 -20.27 -5.75
N SER A 88 -5.62 -19.68 -5.02
CA SER A 88 -6.39 -20.36 -3.97
C SER A 88 -7.78 -20.80 -4.42
N TRP A 89 -8.15 -20.61 -5.70
CA TRP A 89 -9.41 -21.08 -6.25
C TRP A 89 -9.42 -22.62 -6.37
N ARG A 90 -10.30 -23.28 -5.61
CA ARG A 90 -10.39 -24.76 -5.52
C ARG A 90 -11.65 -25.35 -6.13
N HIS A 91 -12.45 -24.54 -6.84
CA HIS A 91 -13.69 -25.01 -7.47
C HIS A 91 -13.40 -25.40 -8.91
N GLY A 92 -12.83 -26.59 -9.11
CA GLY A 92 -12.45 -27.08 -10.45
C GLY A 92 -13.64 -27.34 -11.39
N ASP A 93 -14.85 -27.39 -10.85
CA ASP A 93 -16.12 -27.50 -11.58
C ASP A 93 -16.68 -26.14 -12.04
N LYS A 94 -16.05 -25.03 -11.66
CA LYS A 94 -16.53 -23.67 -11.92
C LYS A 94 -15.44 -22.80 -12.51
N ASP A 95 -15.84 -21.95 -13.45
CA ASP A 95 -14.97 -20.88 -13.93
C ASP A 95 -14.55 -19.95 -12.78
N GLU A 96 -13.32 -19.50 -12.86
CA GLU A 96 -12.77 -18.51 -11.95
C GLU A 96 -13.48 -17.16 -12.09
N PRO A 97 -13.95 -16.56 -10.99
CA PRO A 97 -14.71 -15.32 -11.07
C PRO A 97 -13.80 -14.11 -11.31
N LEU A 98 -14.25 -13.20 -12.17
CA LEU A 98 -13.52 -11.97 -12.48
C LEU A 98 -13.44 -11.03 -11.26
N VAL A 99 -12.23 -10.70 -10.80
CA VAL A 99 -12.01 -9.71 -9.75
C VAL A 99 -12.30 -8.29 -10.26
N ARG A 100 -13.46 -7.74 -9.86
CA ARG A 100 -13.92 -6.41 -10.29
C ARG A 100 -13.24 -5.27 -9.53
N LYS A 101 -13.15 -5.39 -8.21
CA LYS A 101 -12.63 -4.35 -7.31
C LYS A 101 -12.01 -5.00 -6.08
N ILE A 102 -10.96 -4.38 -5.56
CA ILE A 102 -10.30 -4.76 -4.31
C ILE A 102 -10.30 -3.53 -3.41
N TYR A 103 -10.59 -3.72 -2.14
CA TYR A 103 -10.61 -2.66 -1.14
C TYR A 103 -9.74 -3.04 0.05
N LYS A 104 -9.06 -2.05 0.62
CA LYS A 104 -8.44 -2.13 1.93
C LYS A 104 -9.42 -1.55 2.94
N ILE A 105 -9.78 -2.35 3.93
CA ILE A 105 -10.51 -1.88 5.10
C ILE A 105 -9.48 -1.33 6.09
N ILE A 106 -9.68 -0.09 6.54
CA ILE A 106 -8.94 0.51 7.64
C ILE A 106 -9.81 0.38 8.88
N GLN A 107 -9.28 -0.32 9.88
CA GLN A 107 -9.93 -0.54 11.17
C GLN A 107 -9.51 0.53 12.17
N THR A 108 -10.26 0.67 13.26
CA THR A 108 -9.89 1.55 14.37
C THR A 108 -8.63 1.05 15.06
N ASP A 109 -7.89 1.98 15.69
CA ASP A 109 -6.69 1.63 16.45
C ASP A 109 -7.01 0.65 17.59
N GLU A 110 -8.14 0.83 18.28
CA GLU A 110 -8.62 -0.09 19.34
C GLU A 110 -8.79 -1.54 18.81
N LEU A 111 -9.39 -1.73 17.64
CA LEU A 111 -9.57 -3.08 17.09
C LEU A 111 -8.22 -3.68 16.66
N MET A 112 -7.33 -2.85 16.12
CA MET A 112 -5.99 -3.29 15.72
C MET A 112 -5.14 -3.67 16.95
N GLU A 113 -5.20 -2.91 18.04
CA GLU A 113 -4.55 -3.23 19.31
C GLU A 113 -5.03 -4.57 19.85
N ARG A 114 -6.35 -4.79 19.93
CA ARG A 114 -6.92 -6.09 20.35
C ARG A 114 -6.48 -7.25 19.48
N TYR A 115 -6.37 -7.03 18.16
CA TYR A 115 -5.85 -8.05 17.25
C TYR A 115 -4.37 -8.34 17.50
N TYR A 116 -3.55 -7.31 17.76
CA TYR A 116 -2.13 -7.49 18.05
C TYR A 116 -1.89 -8.20 19.37
N ASP A 117 -2.65 -7.88 20.41
CA ASP A 117 -2.60 -8.56 21.71
C ASP A 117 -2.93 -10.05 21.56
N TYR A 118 -4.01 -10.37 20.85
CA TYR A 118 -4.38 -11.76 20.54
C TYR A 118 -3.27 -12.48 19.76
N ARG A 119 -2.75 -11.85 18.72
CA ARG A 119 -1.70 -12.43 17.88
C ARG A 119 -0.43 -12.67 18.68
N TYR A 120 -0.04 -11.75 19.55
CA TYR A 120 1.15 -11.88 20.40
C TYR A 120 1.00 -13.04 21.39
N ALA A 121 -0.14 -13.13 22.08
CA ALA A 121 -0.44 -14.24 22.97
C ALA A 121 -0.41 -15.60 22.26
N ALA A 122 -0.94 -15.67 21.03
CA ALA A 122 -0.93 -16.90 20.24
C ALA A 122 0.48 -17.35 19.82
N HIS A 123 1.38 -16.42 19.48
CA HIS A 123 2.79 -16.75 19.16
C HIS A 123 3.56 -17.26 20.38
N LEU A 124 3.35 -16.66 21.55
CA LEU A 124 3.98 -17.13 22.79
C LEU A 124 3.57 -18.57 23.13
N HIS A 125 2.31 -18.93 22.91
CA HIS A 125 1.85 -20.30 23.14
C HIS A 125 2.36 -21.33 22.11
N SER A 126 2.79 -20.91 20.92
CA SER A 126 3.43 -21.83 19.97
C SER A 126 4.90 -22.10 20.30
N ASP A 127 5.58 -21.18 20.96
CA ASP A 127 7.00 -21.32 21.35
C ASP A 127 7.18 -22.18 22.62
N ASP A 128 6.17 -22.26 23.50
CA ASP A 128 6.16 -23.12 24.69
C ASP A 128 5.87 -24.62 24.38
N LEU A 129 5.55 -24.95 23.12
CA LEU A 129 5.24 -26.31 22.66
C LEU A 129 6.34 -26.91 21.75
N ALA A 130 7.47 -26.23 21.59
CA ALA A 130 8.64 -26.69 20.84
C ALA A 130 9.77 -27.12 21.78
#